data_AF-M0CQS6-F1
#
_entry.id   AF-M0CQS6-F1
#
_cell.length_a   1.000
_cell.length_b   1.000
_cell.length_c   1.000
_cell.angle_alpha   90.00
_cell.angle_beta   90.00
_cell.angle_gamma   90.00
#
_symmetry.space_group_name_H-M   'P 1'
#
loop_
_entity.id
_entity.type
_entity.pdbx_description
1 polymer ?
#
loop_
_entity_poly.entity_id
_entity_poly.type
_entity_poly.pdbx_seq_one_letter_code
_entity_poly.pdbx_strand_id
1 'polypeptide(L)'
;MTHGRQGGDGASDPESAGGGASDPEDPDAPTPSDAFGALGGETRLAVVRALDTESPRAFSDLAEATDADTTAGFAYHLRRLTERFVRQREDERYELTDAGRSVARAVAAGTYTASVDRDPVELDEPCPLCDGDGLVAAVADNVTEVGCGDCGGTVLRLSLPPGGYAARDSDEFADAVDAHHRRRIESFDDGVCPECTATVSARIEPAEDEADHGASHRDDEYVPVQTVYECETCGADLRCPVALTLLDHPAVVAFYHDHDRDVRDRPIWNVGSEWRERAVSRDPWCIVVSVRLDGEVLVCYVAGDGRVVDHRRESREEPSARADADDSATGTHTDDSTAVSTDDAETVRANDTAESGPAES
;
A
#
# COMPACT_ATOMS: atom_id res chain seq x y z
N MET A 1 12.33 67.27 -21.49
CA MET A 1 11.73 67.09 -20.15
C MET A 1 10.68 66.01 -20.36
N THR A 2 10.75 64.76 -19.90
CA THR A 2 11.27 64.09 -18.69
C THR A 2 11.45 62.60 -19.08
N HIS A 3 12.65 62.02 -19.09
CA HIS A 3 13.31 61.19 -18.04
C HIS A 3 12.70 59.80 -17.74
N GLY A 4 13.54 58.76 -17.93
CA GLY A 4 13.42 57.36 -17.45
C GLY A 4 13.69 56.34 -18.58
N ARG A 5 14.91 55.81 -18.85
CA ARG A 5 15.63 54.68 -18.18
C ARG A 5 14.69 53.49 -17.87
N GLN A 6 14.94 52.21 -18.16
CA GLN A 6 16.13 51.43 -18.56
C GLN A 6 15.72 49.95 -18.79
N GLY A 7 16.51 49.17 -19.54
CA GLY A 7 16.50 47.69 -19.57
C GLY A 7 15.67 47.10 -20.72
N GLY A 8 16.09 46.11 -21.51
CA GLY A 8 17.24 45.23 -21.41
C GLY A 8 16.80 43.76 -21.47
N ASP A 9 16.04 43.37 -22.50
CA ASP A 9 15.49 42.01 -22.61
C ASP A 9 16.42 41.11 -23.41
N GLY A 10 17.40 40.53 -22.69
CA GLY A 10 18.10 39.32 -23.11
C GLY A 10 17.33 38.13 -22.57
N ALA A 11 16.70 37.35 -23.46
CA ALA A 11 16.17 36.05 -23.13
C ALA A 11 17.30 35.15 -22.62
N SER A 12 17.09 34.52 -21.47
CA SER A 12 17.95 33.46 -20.95
C SER A 12 17.03 32.35 -20.50
N ASP A 13 17.12 31.23 -21.22
CA ASP A 13 16.48 29.96 -20.89
C ASP A 13 16.93 29.50 -19.49
N PRO A 14 16.03 29.00 -18.63
CA PRO A 14 16.44 28.36 -17.39
C PRO A 14 16.98 26.97 -17.72
N GLU A 15 18.30 26.82 -17.58
CA GLU A 15 18.99 25.53 -17.58
C GLU A 15 18.37 24.61 -16.51
N SER A 16 17.79 23.50 -16.98
CA SER A 16 17.40 22.36 -16.17
C SER A 16 18.62 21.80 -15.44
N ALA A 17 18.75 22.11 -14.15
CA ALA A 17 19.67 21.42 -13.25
C ALA A 17 19.07 20.06 -12.83
N GLY A 18 18.87 19.17 -13.81
CA GLY A 18 18.63 17.75 -13.58
C GLY A 18 19.96 17.03 -13.43
N GLY A 19 20.62 17.26 -12.29
CA GLY A 19 21.82 16.52 -11.91
C GLY A 19 21.45 15.11 -11.47
N GLY A 20 21.04 14.26 -12.41
CA GLY A 20 21.03 12.82 -12.20
C GLY A 20 22.47 12.40 -11.97
N ALA A 21 22.80 12.00 -10.74
CA ALA A 21 24.03 11.31 -10.43
C ALA A 21 23.96 9.90 -11.04
N SER A 22 24.00 9.81 -12.37
CA SER A 22 24.43 8.60 -13.04
C SER A 22 25.94 8.56 -12.89
N ASP A 23 26.39 7.96 -11.79
CA ASP A 23 27.79 7.55 -11.65
C ASP A 23 28.11 6.71 -12.90
N PRO A 24 29.20 6.99 -13.64
CA PRO A 24 29.57 6.16 -14.77
C PRO A 24 29.75 4.73 -14.24
N GLU A 25 29.03 3.78 -14.84
CA GLU A 25 29.08 2.35 -14.51
C GLU A 25 30.55 1.93 -14.37
N ASP A 26 31.01 1.75 -13.13
CA ASP A 26 32.33 1.22 -12.84
C ASP A 26 32.39 -0.17 -13.48
N PRO A 27 33.18 -0.38 -14.55
CA PRO A 27 33.20 -1.64 -15.28
C PRO A 27 33.70 -2.80 -14.42
N ASP A 28 34.33 -2.51 -13.27
CA ASP A 28 34.78 -3.50 -12.29
C ASP A 28 33.77 -3.70 -11.14
N ALA A 29 32.63 -2.98 -11.14
CA ALA A 29 31.56 -3.21 -10.17
C ALA A 29 30.92 -4.59 -10.40
N PRO A 30 30.68 -5.37 -9.32
CA PRO A 30 30.09 -6.69 -9.44
C PRO A 30 28.67 -6.59 -10.02
N THR A 31 28.37 -7.47 -10.98
CA THR A 31 27.02 -7.57 -11.53
C THR A 31 26.07 -8.20 -10.49
N PRO A 32 24.73 -8.08 -10.66
CA PRO A 32 23.78 -8.82 -9.83
C PRO A 32 24.06 -10.32 -9.82
N SER A 33 24.45 -10.90 -10.97
CA SER A 33 24.81 -12.32 -11.07
C SER A 33 26.03 -12.67 -10.22
N ASP A 34 27.05 -11.81 -10.18
CA ASP A 34 28.23 -12.00 -9.32
C ASP A 34 27.87 -11.94 -7.84
N ALA A 35 26.99 -11.02 -7.46
CA ALA A 35 26.49 -10.88 -6.09
C ALA A 35 25.70 -12.13 -5.64
N PHE A 36 24.76 -12.61 -6.46
CA PHE A 36 24.02 -13.84 -6.17
C PHE A 36 24.94 -15.08 -6.22
N GLY A 37 25.90 -15.14 -7.14
CA GLY A 37 26.90 -16.20 -7.21
C GLY A 37 27.79 -16.26 -5.96
N ALA A 38 28.18 -15.10 -5.43
CA ALA A 38 28.91 -14.97 -4.17
C ALA A 38 28.09 -15.50 -2.98
N LEU A 39 26.77 -15.36 -2.98
CA LEU A 39 25.89 -15.91 -1.94
C LEU A 39 25.53 -17.39 -2.16
N GLY A 40 25.53 -17.86 -3.40
CA GLY A 40 25.02 -19.18 -3.84
C GLY A 40 25.84 -20.38 -3.34
N GLY A 41 25.77 -20.69 -2.05
CA GLY A 41 26.34 -21.88 -1.45
C GLY A 41 26.02 -21.97 0.05
N GLU A 42 25.71 -23.18 0.52
CA GLU A 42 25.24 -23.42 1.89
C GLU A 42 26.22 -22.90 2.95
N THR A 43 27.53 -23.19 2.82
CA THR A 43 28.55 -22.68 3.74
C THR A 43 28.61 -21.14 3.75
N ARG A 44 28.33 -20.48 2.61
CA ARG A 44 28.38 -19.01 2.53
C ARG A 44 27.17 -18.39 3.21
N LEU A 45 25.99 -18.95 3.04
CA LEU A 45 24.81 -18.53 3.81
C LEU A 45 24.94 -18.86 5.30
N ALA A 46 25.61 -19.96 5.66
CA ALA A 46 25.93 -20.28 7.05
C ALA A 46 26.85 -19.22 7.68
N VAL A 47 27.87 -18.74 6.96
CA VAL A 47 28.71 -17.60 7.42
C VAL A 47 27.86 -16.36 7.68
N VAL A 48 26.98 -16.00 6.73
CA VAL A 48 26.11 -14.82 6.87
C VAL A 48 25.20 -14.94 8.10
N ARG A 49 24.55 -16.09 8.30
CA ARG A 49 23.69 -16.37 9.46
C ARG A 49 24.46 -16.37 10.78
N ALA A 50 25.67 -16.95 10.81
CA ALA A 50 26.51 -16.99 12.00
C ALA A 50 26.92 -15.58 12.45
N LEU A 51 27.24 -14.69 11.51
CA LEU A 51 27.58 -13.30 11.76
C LEU A 51 26.35 -12.44 12.13
N ASP A 52 25.17 -12.75 11.61
CA ASP A 52 23.92 -12.09 12.00
C ASP A 52 23.53 -12.41 13.44
N THR A 53 23.74 -13.67 13.86
CA THR A 53 23.44 -14.13 15.22
C THR A 53 24.40 -13.51 16.25
N GLU A 54 25.69 -13.45 15.92
CA GLU A 54 26.70 -12.87 16.79
C GLU A 54 27.85 -12.33 15.96
N SER A 55 28.16 -11.05 16.13
CA SER A 55 29.27 -10.37 15.48
C SER A 55 29.97 -9.38 16.42
N PRO A 56 31.27 -9.08 16.19
CA PRO A 56 32.13 -9.70 15.19
C PRO A 56 32.68 -11.07 15.66
N ARG A 57 33.18 -11.92 14.76
CA ARG A 57 33.75 -13.25 15.07
C ARG A 57 35.16 -13.43 14.50
N ALA A 58 36.03 -14.17 15.19
CA ALA A 58 37.31 -14.53 14.60
C ALA A 58 37.13 -15.61 13.51
N PHE A 59 38.14 -15.80 12.67
CA PHE A 59 38.11 -16.82 11.61
C PHE A 59 37.81 -18.23 12.15
N SER A 60 38.45 -18.61 13.26
CA SER A 60 38.26 -19.93 13.90
C SER A 60 36.82 -20.14 14.35
N ASP A 61 36.23 -19.11 14.97
CA ASP A 61 34.87 -19.18 15.53
C ASP A 61 33.83 -19.29 14.41
N LEU A 62 34.07 -18.67 13.25
CA LEU A 62 33.22 -18.83 12.08
C LEU A 62 33.37 -20.18 11.41
N ALA A 63 34.60 -20.70 11.31
CA ALA A 63 34.84 -22.03 10.77
C ALA A 63 34.13 -23.10 11.61
N GLU A 64 34.19 -22.97 12.95
CA GLU A 64 33.48 -23.83 13.89
C GLU A 64 31.96 -23.69 13.76
N ALA A 65 31.43 -22.47 13.66
CA ALA A 65 29.99 -22.22 13.56
C ALA A 65 29.34 -22.64 12.22
N THR A 66 30.14 -22.97 11.19
CA THR A 66 29.64 -23.28 9.84
C THR A 66 29.86 -24.73 9.42
N ASP A 67 30.31 -25.59 10.35
CA ASP A 67 30.58 -27.02 10.14
C ASP A 67 31.41 -27.30 8.86
N ALA A 68 32.36 -26.43 8.54
CA ALA A 68 33.09 -26.52 7.28
C ALA A 68 34.04 -27.72 7.26
N ASP A 69 34.00 -28.53 6.20
CA ASP A 69 34.79 -29.77 6.07
C ASP A 69 36.30 -29.56 6.21
N THR A 70 36.80 -28.42 5.72
CA THR A 70 38.22 -28.08 5.78
C THR A 70 38.42 -26.59 5.97
N THR A 71 39.50 -26.24 6.67
CA THR A 71 39.95 -24.84 6.84
C THR A 71 40.22 -24.15 5.49
N ALA A 72 40.80 -24.87 4.52
CA ALA A 72 41.11 -24.32 3.20
C ALA A 72 39.84 -24.03 2.39
N GLY A 73 38.86 -24.95 2.45
CA GLY A 73 37.53 -24.76 1.85
C GLY A 73 36.79 -23.59 2.50
N PHE A 74 36.76 -23.54 3.83
CA PHE A 74 36.15 -22.43 4.56
C PHE A 74 36.75 -21.08 4.17
N ALA A 75 38.08 -20.97 4.11
CA ALA A 75 38.75 -19.76 3.69
C ALA A 75 38.39 -19.34 2.25
N TYR A 76 38.14 -20.30 1.35
CA TYR A 76 37.63 -20.01 0.02
C TYR A 76 36.20 -19.45 0.05
N HIS A 77 35.30 -20.05 0.83
CA HIS A 77 33.93 -19.56 0.99
C HIS A 77 33.87 -18.17 1.61
N LEU A 78 34.67 -17.91 2.64
CA LEU A 78 34.75 -16.60 3.29
C LEU A 78 35.27 -15.54 2.33
N ARG A 79 36.35 -15.81 1.58
CA ARG A 79 36.89 -14.87 0.57
C ARG A 79 35.89 -14.49 -0.52
N ARG A 80 34.94 -15.37 -0.87
CA ARG A 80 33.88 -15.06 -1.84
C ARG A 80 32.86 -14.05 -1.30
N LEU A 81 32.73 -13.91 0.01
CA LEU A 81 31.81 -12.99 0.68
C LEU A 81 32.48 -11.68 1.11
N THR A 82 33.80 -11.73 1.37
CA THR A 82 34.60 -10.59 1.75
C THR A 82 34.46 -9.45 0.72
N GLU A 83 34.67 -8.21 1.16
CA GLU A 83 34.53 -6.96 0.39
C GLU A 83 33.07 -6.50 0.25
N ARG A 84 32.14 -7.39 -0.13
CA ARG A 84 30.75 -7.00 -0.38
C ARG A 84 29.81 -7.28 0.78
N PHE A 85 29.78 -8.50 1.29
CA PHE A 85 28.80 -8.94 2.30
C PHE A 85 29.42 -9.06 3.69
N VAL A 86 30.72 -9.34 3.74
CA VAL A 86 31.50 -9.45 4.97
C VAL A 86 32.69 -8.52 4.88
N ARG A 87 33.02 -7.84 5.97
CA ARG A 87 34.29 -7.10 6.10
C ARG A 87 35.12 -7.67 7.24
N GLN A 88 36.43 -7.69 7.02
CA GLN A 88 37.40 -7.97 8.08
C GLN A 88 37.79 -6.64 8.74
N ARG A 89 37.76 -6.60 10.07
CA ARG A 89 38.18 -5.48 10.90
C ARG A 89 39.70 -5.52 11.14
N GLU A 90 40.23 -4.45 11.72
CA GLU A 90 41.65 -4.34 12.08
C GLU A 90 42.10 -5.39 13.11
N ASP A 91 41.18 -5.87 13.96
CA ASP A 91 41.42 -6.91 14.96
C ASP A 91 41.27 -8.34 14.41
N GLU A 92 41.31 -8.50 13.08
CA GLU A 92 41.21 -9.77 12.36
C GLU A 92 39.85 -10.49 12.53
N ARG A 93 38.83 -9.80 13.08
CA ARG A 93 37.47 -10.31 13.23
C ARG A 93 36.59 -9.89 12.06
N TYR A 94 35.60 -10.71 11.75
CA TYR A 94 34.68 -10.51 10.63
C TYR A 94 33.31 -10.04 11.12
N GLU A 95 32.68 -9.18 10.34
CA GLU A 95 31.32 -8.71 10.55
C GLU A 95 30.60 -8.48 9.22
N LEU A 96 29.26 -8.45 9.25
CA LEU A 96 28.47 -8.14 8.08
C LEU A 96 28.63 -6.67 7.67
N THR A 97 28.77 -6.44 6.36
CA THR A 97 28.52 -5.13 5.77
C THR A 97 27.01 -4.83 5.81
N ASP A 98 26.61 -3.65 5.32
CA ASP A 98 25.19 -3.35 5.20
C ASP A 98 24.45 -4.28 4.24
N ALA A 99 25.05 -4.55 3.08
CA ALA A 99 24.53 -5.55 2.14
C ALA A 99 24.44 -6.95 2.76
N GLY A 100 25.43 -7.35 3.58
CA GLY A 100 25.40 -8.61 4.31
C GLY A 100 24.25 -8.70 5.30
N ARG A 101 23.99 -7.62 6.06
CA ARG A 101 22.85 -7.53 6.98
C ARG A 101 21.51 -7.59 6.26
N SER A 102 21.38 -6.90 5.12
CA SER A 102 20.17 -6.92 4.31
C SER A 102 19.83 -8.34 3.85
N VAL A 103 20.83 -9.07 3.32
CA VAL A 103 20.67 -10.49 2.94
C VAL A 103 20.32 -11.36 4.15
N ALA A 104 21.01 -11.18 5.28
CA ALA A 104 20.74 -11.95 6.49
C ALA A 104 19.29 -11.80 6.95
N ARG A 105 18.77 -10.56 6.97
CA ARG A 105 17.38 -10.25 7.32
C ARG A 105 16.39 -10.86 6.34
N ALA A 106 16.62 -10.76 5.04
CA ALA A 106 15.75 -11.35 4.02
C ALA A 106 15.68 -12.89 4.15
N VAL A 107 16.83 -13.53 4.41
CA VAL A 107 16.87 -14.99 4.66
C VAL A 107 16.18 -15.35 5.96
N ALA A 108 16.38 -14.59 7.04
CA ALA A 108 15.73 -14.82 8.34
C ALA A 108 14.20 -14.61 8.27
N ALA A 109 13.74 -13.64 7.47
CA ALA A 109 12.33 -13.38 7.20
C ALA A 109 11.68 -14.45 6.30
N GLY A 110 12.48 -15.37 5.74
CA GLY A 110 12.00 -16.43 4.85
C GLY A 110 11.69 -15.97 3.43
N THR A 111 12.02 -14.72 3.05
CA THR A 111 11.62 -14.07 1.79
C THR A 111 11.88 -14.92 0.53
N TYR A 112 12.93 -15.74 0.53
CA TYR A 112 13.30 -16.57 -0.61
C TYR A 112 13.09 -18.07 -0.41
N THR A 113 12.65 -18.49 0.78
CA THR A 113 12.64 -19.92 1.18
C THR A 113 11.31 -20.40 1.73
N ALA A 114 10.40 -19.49 2.08
CA ALA A 114 9.11 -19.81 2.69
C ALA A 114 7.96 -19.31 1.83
N SER A 115 6.97 -20.17 1.66
CA SER A 115 5.64 -19.85 1.16
C SER A 115 4.67 -20.19 2.29
N VAL A 116 3.84 -19.23 2.67
CA VAL A 116 2.89 -19.37 3.77
C VAL A 116 1.48 -19.39 3.22
N ASP A 117 0.78 -20.47 3.53
CA ASP A 117 -0.67 -20.58 3.43
C ASP A 117 -1.24 -20.59 4.85
N ARG A 118 -2.41 -19.95 5.06
CA ARG A 118 -3.12 -19.99 6.35
C ARG A 118 -4.59 -20.30 6.14
N ASP A 119 -5.17 -20.95 7.14
CA ASP A 119 -6.63 -21.10 7.20
C ASP A 119 -7.29 -19.70 7.21
N PRO A 120 -8.43 -19.53 6.52
CA PRO A 120 -9.11 -18.25 6.46
C PRO A 120 -9.55 -17.76 7.85
N VAL A 121 -9.44 -16.45 8.06
CA VAL A 121 -9.80 -15.76 9.30
C VAL A 121 -11.01 -14.87 9.04
N GLU A 122 -12.07 -15.04 9.82
CA GLU A 122 -13.22 -14.13 9.81
C GLU A 122 -12.82 -12.77 10.40
N LEU A 123 -13.24 -11.67 9.76
CA LEU A 123 -12.97 -10.31 10.22
C LEU A 123 -14.25 -9.69 10.80
N ASP A 124 -14.09 -8.87 11.83
CA ASP A 124 -15.22 -8.30 12.58
C ASP A 124 -15.92 -7.15 11.85
N GLU A 125 -15.24 -6.49 10.90
CA GLU A 125 -15.82 -5.37 10.17
C GLU A 125 -16.85 -5.83 9.13
N PRO A 126 -17.92 -5.05 8.91
CA PRO A 126 -18.82 -5.31 7.80
C PRO A 126 -18.11 -5.10 6.46
N CYS A 127 -18.58 -5.76 5.42
CA CYS A 127 -18.10 -5.60 4.07
C CYS A 127 -18.37 -4.18 3.56
N PRO A 128 -17.37 -3.42 3.08
CA PRO A 128 -17.57 -2.06 2.55
C PRO A 128 -18.37 -2.03 1.23
N LEU A 129 -18.62 -3.19 0.60
CA LEU A 129 -19.33 -3.30 -0.67
C LEU A 129 -20.83 -3.62 -0.50
N CYS A 130 -21.19 -4.39 0.52
CA CYS A 130 -22.57 -4.87 0.72
C CYS A 130 -23.12 -4.71 2.15
N ASP A 131 -22.31 -4.17 3.08
CA ASP A 131 -22.62 -4.01 4.50
C ASP A 131 -22.92 -5.33 5.26
N GLY A 132 -22.63 -6.50 4.68
CA GLY A 132 -22.77 -7.81 5.33
C GLY A 132 -21.55 -8.20 6.19
N ASP A 133 -21.73 -9.14 7.12
CA ASP A 133 -20.70 -9.54 8.10
C ASP A 133 -19.77 -10.66 7.58
N GLY A 134 -19.83 -11.02 6.29
CA GLY A 134 -19.10 -12.14 5.71
C GLY A 134 -17.66 -11.86 5.28
N LEU A 135 -16.93 -10.92 5.90
CA LEU A 135 -15.52 -10.64 5.54
C LEU A 135 -14.58 -11.74 6.04
N VAL A 136 -13.68 -12.18 5.16
CA VAL A 136 -12.71 -13.23 5.44
C VAL A 136 -11.35 -12.86 4.84
N ALA A 137 -10.29 -12.97 5.64
CA ALA A 137 -8.90 -12.88 5.20
C ALA A 137 -8.34 -14.29 4.94
N ALA A 138 -8.01 -14.59 3.69
CA ALA A 138 -7.33 -15.83 3.29
C ALA A 138 -5.88 -15.55 2.91
N VAL A 139 -4.97 -16.50 3.20
CA VAL A 139 -3.56 -16.36 2.84
C VAL A 139 -3.15 -17.52 1.95
N ALA A 140 -2.64 -17.20 0.77
CA ALA A 140 -2.03 -18.16 -0.15
C ALA A 140 -0.74 -17.57 -0.72
N ASP A 141 0.34 -18.36 -0.72
CA ASP A 141 1.67 -17.95 -1.20
C ASP A 141 2.12 -16.57 -0.71
N ASN A 142 1.99 -16.32 0.60
CA ASN A 142 2.32 -15.04 1.24
C ASN A 142 1.47 -13.84 0.80
N VAL A 143 0.37 -14.05 0.10
CA VAL A 143 -0.59 -13.01 -0.28
C VAL A 143 -1.84 -13.12 0.59
N THR A 144 -2.17 -12.04 1.30
CA THR A 144 -3.43 -11.90 2.02
C THR A 144 -4.47 -11.33 1.06
N GLU A 145 -5.57 -12.05 0.91
CA GLU A 145 -6.76 -11.57 0.22
C GLU A 145 -7.89 -11.40 1.24
N VAL A 146 -8.49 -10.21 1.30
CA VAL A 146 -9.71 -9.97 2.06
C VAL A 146 -10.86 -9.95 1.08
N GLY A 147 -11.78 -10.90 1.23
CA GLY A 147 -12.98 -11.04 0.39
C GLY A 147 -14.24 -11.20 1.23
N CYS A 148 -15.39 -10.98 0.61
CA CYS A 148 -16.70 -11.14 1.25
C CYS A 148 -17.42 -12.39 0.73
N GLY A 149 -17.78 -13.30 1.62
CA GLY A 149 -18.56 -14.50 1.28
C GLY A 149 -20.00 -14.22 0.85
N ASP A 150 -20.59 -13.11 1.30
CA ASP A 150 -21.99 -12.78 1.02
C ASP A 150 -22.19 -12.21 -0.40
N CYS A 151 -21.29 -11.33 -0.84
CA CYS A 151 -21.38 -10.69 -2.16
C CYS A 151 -20.32 -11.17 -3.16
N GLY A 152 -19.35 -11.98 -2.73
CA GLY A 152 -18.26 -12.49 -3.57
C GLY A 152 -17.23 -11.43 -3.98
N GLY A 153 -17.27 -10.23 -3.39
CA GLY A 153 -16.37 -9.13 -3.74
C GLY A 153 -15.02 -9.24 -3.04
N THR A 154 -13.94 -8.96 -3.77
CA THR A 154 -12.59 -8.81 -3.21
C THR A 154 -12.38 -7.36 -2.78
N VAL A 155 -11.98 -7.16 -1.52
CA VAL A 155 -11.78 -5.83 -0.92
C VAL A 155 -10.33 -5.38 -1.06
N LEU A 156 -9.37 -6.27 -0.76
CA LEU A 156 -7.96 -6.00 -0.97
C LEU A 156 -7.17 -7.28 -1.19
N ARG A 157 -6.00 -7.13 -1.82
CA ARG A 157 -5.02 -8.19 -2.01
C ARG A 157 -3.63 -7.64 -1.79
N LEU A 158 -2.99 -8.05 -0.70
CA LEU A 158 -1.79 -7.42 -0.15
C LEU A 158 -0.86 -8.48 0.43
N SER A 159 0.45 -8.35 0.21
CA SER A 159 1.43 -9.35 0.63
C SER A 159 2.14 -8.95 1.92
N LEU A 160 2.47 -9.94 2.76
CA LEU A 160 3.44 -9.77 3.83
C LEU A 160 4.66 -10.66 3.55
N PRO A 161 5.86 -10.26 4.00
CA PRO A 161 6.95 -11.22 4.11
C PRO A 161 6.53 -12.42 4.97
N PRO A 162 7.08 -13.63 4.76
CA PRO A 162 6.66 -14.82 5.51
C PRO A 162 6.68 -14.66 7.04
N GLY A 163 7.65 -13.94 7.60
CA GLY A 163 7.69 -13.59 9.03
C GLY A 163 6.51 -12.73 9.53
N GLY A 164 5.81 -12.03 8.64
CA GLY A 164 4.56 -11.31 8.89
C GLY A 164 3.36 -12.23 9.12
N TYR A 165 3.44 -13.49 8.71
CA TYR A 165 2.43 -14.51 8.98
C TYR A 165 2.78 -15.41 10.16
N ALA A 166 4.05 -15.53 10.54
CA ALA A 166 4.48 -16.48 11.56
C ALA A 166 3.93 -16.15 12.96
N ALA A 167 3.55 -17.19 13.72
CA ALA A 167 3.27 -17.16 15.16
C ALA A 167 2.27 -16.08 15.65
N ARG A 168 1.26 -15.78 14.84
CA ARG A 168 0.14 -14.89 15.19
C ARG A 168 -1.16 -15.66 15.29
N ASP A 169 -1.99 -15.32 16.26
CA ASP A 169 -3.41 -15.66 16.23
C ASP A 169 -4.15 -14.84 15.16
N SER A 170 -5.48 -15.01 15.09
CA SER A 170 -6.32 -14.36 14.08
C SER A 170 -6.30 -12.83 14.17
N ASP A 171 -6.43 -12.28 15.37
CA ASP A 171 -6.54 -10.84 15.61
C ASP A 171 -5.16 -10.19 15.40
N GLU A 172 -4.11 -10.78 15.97
CA GLU A 172 -2.73 -10.32 15.79
C GLU A 172 -2.30 -10.33 14.32
N PHE A 173 -2.83 -11.27 13.53
CA PHE A 173 -2.60 -11.35 12.10
C PHE A 173 -3.26 -10.19 11.34
N ALA A 174 -4.56 -9.94 11.58
CA ALA A 174 -5.28 -8.84 10.96
C ALA A 174 -4.62 -7.48 11.28
N ASP A 175 -4.28 -7.26 12.56
CA ASP A 175 -3.55 -6.07 13.03
C ASP A 175 -2.20 -5.90 12.32
N ALA A 176 -1.47 -7.00 12.10
CA ALA A 176 -0.19 -6.93 11.41
C ALA A 176 -0.33 -6.56 9.93
N VAL A 177 -1.37 -7.06 9.25
CA VAL A 177 -1.67 -6.71 7.86
C VAL A 177 -1.99 -5.22 7.75
N ASP A 178 -2.92 -4.72 8.58
CA ASP A 178 -3.28 -3.29 8.61
C ASP A 178 -2.06 -2.43 8.87
N ALA A 179 -1.35 -2.70 9.97
CA ALA A 179 -0.29 -1.83 10.42
C ALA A 179 0.92 -1.84 9.47
N HIS A 180 1.19 -2.94 8.77
CA HIS A 180 2.24 -2.99 7.74
C HIS A 180 1.89 -2.11 6.55
N HIS A 181 0.67 -2.26 6.01
CA HIS A 181 0.27 -1.61 4.78
C HIS A 181 -0.12 -0.15 4.99
N ARG A 182 -0.65 0.23 6.14
CA ARG A 182 -0.83 1.64 6.53
C ARG A 182 0.48 2.41 6.49
N ARG A 183 1.54 1.88 7.11
CA ARG A 183 2.88 2.48 7.09
C ARG A 183 3.48 2.50 5.68
N ARG A 184 3.14 1.50 4.87
CA ARG A 184 3.56 1.45 3.46
C ARG A 184 2.91 2.57 2.65
N ILE A 185 1.60 2.77 2.81
CA ILE A 185 0.83 3.88 2.21
C ILE A 185 1.44 5.21 2.65
N GLU A 186 1.68 5.41 3.95
CA GLU A 186 2.32 6.62 4.50
C GLU A 186 3.68 6.90 3.85
N SER A 187 4.55 5.90 3.75
CA SER A 187 5.86 6.05 3.09
C SER A 187 5.72 6.47 1.62
N PHE A 188 4.79 5.87 0.89
CA PHE A 188 4.51 6.24 -0.50
C PHE A 188 3.98 7.68 -0.61
N ASP A 189 3.08 8.09 0.29
CA ASP A 189 2.52 9.44 0.33
C ASP A 189 3.58 10.51 0.67
N ASP A 190 4.53 10.18 1.54
CA ASP A 190 5.73 10.98 1.82
C ASP A 190 6.70 11.07 0.62
N GLY A 191 6.42 10.36 -0.48
CA GLY A 191 7.24 10.34 -1.69
C GLY A 191 8.49 9.46 -1.56
N VAL A 192 8.51 8.53 -0.59
CA VAL A 192 9.66 7.66 -0.28
C VAL A 192 9.28 6.20 -0.51
N CYS A 193 9.96 5.52 -1.44
CA CYS A 193 9.68 4.12 -1.73
C CYS A 193 9.98 3.23 -0.51
N PRO A 194 9.02 2.41 -0.04
CA PRO A 194 9.24 1.52 1.11
C PRO A 194 10.23 0.37 0.81
N GLU A 195 10.51 0.09 -0.46
CA GLU A 195 11.46 -0.96 -0.87
C GLU A 195 12.90 -0.49 -0.99
N CYS A 196 13.11 0.69 -1.60
CA CYS A 196 14.43 1.16 -1.98
C CYS A 196 14.75 2.60 -1.55
N THR A 197 13.80 3.28 -0.89
CA THR A 197 13.94 4.67 -0.40
C THR A 197 14.15 5.72 -1.51
N ALA A 198 14.07 5.33 -2.78
CA ALA A 198 14.07 6.26 -3.90
C ALA A 198 12.78 7.09 -3.93
N THR A 199 12.81 8.20 -4.68
CA THR A 199 11.64 9.06 -4.88
C THR A 199 10.50 8.29 -5.57
N VAL A 200 9.29 8.54 -5.11
CA VAL A 200 8.03 8.02 -5.66
C VAL A 200 7.28 9.15 -6.36
N SER A 201 6.65 8.85 -7.49
CA SER A 201 5.65 9.72 -8.10
C SER A 201 4.26 9.31 -7.64
N ALA A 202 3.36 10.29 -7.47
CA ALA A 202 1.97 10.08 -7.10
C ALA A 202 1.05 10.76 -8.11
N ARG A 203 -0.04 10.10 -8.49
CA ARG A 203 -1.12 10.68 -9.29
C ARG A 203 -2.46 10.09 -8.92
N ILE A 204 -3.53 10.80 -9.21
CA ILE A 204 -4.89 10.28 -9.18
C ILE A 204 -5.33 9.94 -10.60
N GLU A 205 -5.88 8.76 -10.76
CA GLU A 205 -6.48 8.28 -12.01
C GLU A 205 -7.83 7.59 -11.72
N PRO A 206 -8.69 7.42 -12.73
CA PRO A 206 -9.87 6.57 -12.60
C PRO A 206 -9.48 5.17 -12.13
N ALA A 207 -10.28 4.60 -11.24
CA ALA A 207 -10.16 3.18 -10.92
C ALA A 207 -10.73 2.39 -12.11
N GLU A 208 -9.91 1.54 -12.70
CA GLU A 208 -10.36 0.60 -13.73
C GLU A 208 -10.84 -0.68 -13.02
N ASP A 209 -12.07 -1.10 -13.27
CA ASP A 209 -12.49 -2.47 -12.93
C ASP A 209 -11.91 -3.42 -13.98
N GLU A 210 -11.28 -4.54 -13.56
CA GLU A 210 -10.83 -5.60 -14.49
C GLU A 210 -11.97 -6.14 -15.38
N ALA A 211 -13.23 -5.89 -15.00
CA ALA A 211 -14.42 -6.26 -15.77
C ALA A 211 -14.85 -5.22 -16.82
N ASP A 212 -14.33 -3.99 -16.80
CA ASP A 212 -14.85 -2.86 -17.59
C ASP A 212 -13.82 -2.29 -18.58
N HIS A 213 -13.11 -3.18 -19.28
CA HIS A 213 -12.33 -2.81 -20.46
C HIS A 213 -13.27 -2.44 -21.62
N GLY A 214 -13.92 -1.27 -21.58
CA GLY A 214 -14.56 -0.70 -22.77
C GLY A 214 -15.77 0.22 -22.60
N ALA A 215 -16.29 0.50 -21.40
CA ALA A 215 -17.40 1.44 -21.26
C ALA A 215 -16.90 2.90 -21.25
N SER A 216 -17.36 3.70 -22.23
CA SER A 216 -17.14 5.15 -22.19
C SER A 216 -18.03 5.75 -21.09
N HIS A 217 -17.45 6.09 -19.94
CA HIS A 217 -18.18 6.81 -18.89
C HIS A 217 -18.68 8.16 -19.42
N ARG A 218 -19.95 8.48 -19.17
CA ARG A 218 -20.50 9.81 -19.48
C ARG A 218 -19.99 10.82 -18.44
N ASP A 219 -19.93 12.11 -18.79
CA ASP A 219 -19.39 13.16 -17.92
C ASP A 219 -20.09 13.29 -16.54
N ASP A 220 -21.35 12.83 -16.40
CA ASP A 220 -22.15 12.86 -15.16
C ASP A 220 -22.16 11.54 -14.36
N GLU A 221 -21.41 10.52 -14.79
CA GLU A 221 -21.33 9.22 -14.11
C GLU A 221 -20.33 9.26 -12.95
N TYR A 222 -20.65 8.61 -11.83
CA TYR A 222 -19.70 8.42 -10.72
C TYR A 222 -18.48 7.69 -11.26
N VAL A 223 -17.34 8.36 -11.26
CA VAL A 223 -16.06 7.75 -11.65
C VAL A 223 -15.33 7.42 -10.36
N PRO A 224 -15.19 6.13 -10.01
CA PRO A 224 -14.32 5.75 -8.92
C PRO A 224 -12.90 6.19 -9.31
N VAL A 225 -12.16 6.70 -8.34
CA VAL A 225 -10.78 7.16 -8.53
C VAL A 225 -9.88 6.45 -7.53
N GLN A 226 -8.60 6.41 -7.85
CA GLN A 226 -7.58 5.83 -7.00
C GLN A 226 -6.32 6.67 -7.04
N THR A 227 -5.58 6.66 -5.94
CA THR A 227 -4.21 7.16 -5.90
C THR A 227 -3.27 6.05 -6.38
N VAL A 228 -2.33 6.42 -7.25
CA VAL A 228 -1.32 5.54 -7.81
C VAL A 228 0.06 6.09 -7.49
N TYR A 229 0.85 5.25 -6.84
CA TYR A 229 2.23 5.50 -6.51
C TYR A 229 3.14 4.60 -7.34
N GLU A 230 4.21 5.16 -7.91
CA GLU A 230 5.16 4.41 -8.74
C GLU A 230 6.61 4.81 -8.40
N CYS A 231 7.47 3.80 -8.21
CA CYS A 231 8.90 4.00 -8.06
C CYS A 231 9.64 3.58 -9.34
N GLU A 232 10.21 4.55 -10.07
CA GLU A 232 10.97 4.28 -11.30
C GLU A 232 12.27 3.49 -11.05
N THR A 233 12.78 3.47 -9.82
CA THR A 233 14.06 2.82 -9.48
C THR A 233 13.92 1.31 -9.30
N CYS A 234 12.91 0.85 -8.56
CA CYS A 234 12.73 -0.57 -8.26
C CYS A 234 11.46 -1.19 -8.86
N GLY A 235 10.58 -0.37 -9.45
CA GLY A 235 9.31 -0.80 -10.03
C GLY A 235 8.21 -1.09 -9.00
N ALA A 236 8.44 -0.83 -7.71
CA ALA A 236 7.40 -0.96 -6.70
C ALA A 236 6.28 0.06 -6.95
N ASP A 237 5.04 -0.41 -6.90
CA ASP A 237 3.84 0.40 -7.05
C ASP A 237 2.79 0.09 -5.98
N LEU A 238 1.83 0.99 -5.84
CA LEU A 238 0.67 0.85 -4.97
C LEU A 238 -0.50 1.60 -5.59
N ARG A 239 -1.66 0.94 -5.64
CA ARG A 239 -2.95 1.56 -5.98
C ARG A 239 -3.88 1.43 -4.79
N CYS A 240 -4.54 2.52 -4.41
CA CYS A 240 -5.48 2.51 -3.30
C CYS A 240 -6.54 3.62 -3.44
N PRO A 241 -7.70 3.46 -2.77
CA PRO A 241 -8.67 4.56 -2.64
C PRO A 241 -8.01 5.81 -2.06
N VAL A 242 -8.43 6.99 -2.52
CA VAL A 242 -7.86 8.27 -2.04
C VAL A 242 -8.07 8.42 -0.53
N ALA A 243 -9.18 7.90 0.01
CA ALA A 243 -9.46 7.88 1.43
C ALA A 243 -8.33 7.25 2.28
N LEU A 244 -7.65 6.22 1.78
CA LEU A 244 -6.59 5.55 2.55
C LEU A 244 -5.34 6.43 2.73
N THR A 245 -5.09 7.37 1.82
CA THR A 245 -3.95 8.30 1.93
C THR A 245 -4.17 9.38 2.99
N LEU A 246 -5.42 9.55 3.45
CA LEU A 246 -5.78 10.55 4.46
C LEU A 246 -5.77 10.01 5.89
N LEU A 247 -5.54 8.70 6.10
CA LEU A 247 -5.64 8.07 7.42
C LEU A 247 -4.64 8.63 8.44
N ASP A 248 -3.46 9.06 8.00
CA ASP A 248 -2.45 9.70 8.86
C ASP A 248 -2.38 11.24 8.66
N HIS A 249 -3.25 11.82 7.82
CA HIS A 249 -3.24 13.26 7.58
C HIS A 249 -3.61 14.03 8.87
N PRO A 250 -2.83 15.06 9.28
CA PRO A 250 -2.99 15.72 10.57
C PRO A 250 -4.40 16.26 10.85
N ALA A 251 -5.10 16.75 9.83
CA ALA A 251 -6.47 17.25 9.99
C ALA A 251 -7.47 16.14 10.32
N VAL A 252 -7.29 14.94 9.76
CA VAL A 252 -8.14 13.76 10.03
C VAL A 252 -7.84 13.21 11.41
N VAL A 253 -6.56 13.04 11.74
CA VAL A 253 -6.13 12.58 13.07
C VAL A 253 -6.66 13.51 14.17
N ALA A 254 -6.51 14.83 13.99
CA ALA A 254 -7.04 15.80 14.93
C ALA A 254 -8.57 15.76 15.01
N PHE A 255 -9.26 15.56 13.89
CA PHE A 255 -10.72 15.45 13.86
C PHE A 255 -11.22 14.20 14.61
N TYR A 256 -10.62 13.03 14.39
CA TYR A 256 -10.96 11.82 15.16
C TYR A 256 -10.71 12.03 16.66
N HIS A 257 -9.55 12.59 17.02
CA HIS A 257 -9.19 12.81 18.43
C HIS A 257 -10.12 13.83 19.12
N ASP A 258 -10.57 14.88 18.43
CA ASP A 258 -11.54 15.85 18.97
C ASP A 258 -12.91 15.22 19.24
N HIS A 259 -13.17 14.04 18.67
CA HIS A 259 -14.37 13.23 18.85
C HIS A 259 -14.16 12.00 19.75
N ASP A 260 -13.05 11.95 20.51
CA ASP A 260 -12.69 10.84 21.41
C ASP A 260 -12.55 9.48 20.69
N ARG A 261 -12.10 9.49 19.42
CA ARG A 261 -11.85 8.28 18.60
C ARG A 261 -10.43 8.30 18.04
N ASP A 262 -9.89 7.15 17.65
CA ASP A 262 -8.66 7.06 16.84
C ASP A 262 -9.02 6.55 15.44
N VAL A 263 -8.52 7.22 14.40
CA VAL A 263 -8.66 6.77 13.02
C VAL A 263 -7.90 5.46 12.76
N ARG A 264 -6.90 5.14 13.61
CA ARG A 264 -6.15 3.88 13.57
C ARG A 264 -6.97 2.67 14.01
N ASP A 265 -8.09 2.90 14.69
CA ASP A 265 -9.05 1.82 15.01
C ASP A 265 -9.87 1.38 13.78
N ARG A 266 -9.70 2.06 12.63
CA ARG A 266 -10.33 1.70 11.36
C ARG A 266 -9.34 0.98 10.46
N PRO A 267 -9.50 -0.32 10.19
CA PRO A 267 -8.54 -1.04 9.36
C PRO A 267 -8.63 -0.62 7.89
N ILE A 268 -7.54 -0.81 7.13
CA ILE A 268 -7.44 -0.40 5.73
C ILE A 268 -8.44 -1.11 4.78
N TRP A 269 -8.98 -2.27 5.16
CA TRP A 269 -10.06 -2.92 4.40
C TRP A 269 -11.43 -2.31 4.67
N ASN A 270 -11.61 -1.56 5.76
CA ASN A 270 -12.83 -0.84 6.04
C ASN A 270 -12.59 0.41 6.89
N VAL A 271 -12.49 1.57 6.22
CA VAL A 271 -12.36 2.87 6.89
C VAL A 271 -13.63 3.34 7.61
N GLY A 272 -14.77 2.66 7.37
CA GLY A 272 -16.04 2.94 8.02
C GLY A 272 -17.02 3.73 7.14
N SER A 273 -18.31 3.53 7.41
CA SER A 273 -19.41 4.17 6.69
C SER A 273 -19.53 5.69 6.93
N GLU A 274 -18.66 6.28 7.75
CA GLU A 274 -18.54 7.73 7.90
C GLU A 274 -17.74 8.40 6.77
N TRP A 275 -16.96 7.64 5.99
CA TRP A 275 -16.11 8.15 4.91
C TRP A 275 -16.85 8.22 3.58
N ARG A 276 -16.69 9.32 2.84
CA ARG A 276 -17.15 9.44 1.45
C ARG A 276 -16.04 10.04 0.60
N GLU A 277 -15.93 9.54 -0.62
CA GLU A 277 -14.98 9.99 -1.62
C GLU A 277 -15.73 10.31 -2.92
N ARG A 278 -15.36 11.40 -3.58
CA ARG A 278 -15.87 11.75 -4.92
C ARG A 278 -14.93 12.69 -5.67
N ALA A 279 -14.79 12.49 -6.97
CA ALA A 279 -14.19 13.49 -7.85
C ALA A 279 -15.14 14.70 -8.04
N VAL A 280 -14.60 15.92 -7.93
CA VAL A 280 -15.37 17.17 -8.13
C VAL A 280 -14.86 17.99 -9.30
N SER A 281 -13.64 17.71 -9.76
CA SER A 281 -13.05 18.21 -11.00
C SER A 281 -12.12 17.12 -11.54
N ARG A 282 -12.04 17.01 -12.88
CA ARG A 282 -11.13 16.08 -13.58
C ARG A 282 -9.97 16.80 -14.29
N ASP A 283 -10.12 18.10 -14.55
CA ASP A 283 -9.08 18.92 -15.17
C ASP A 283 -9.04 20.34 -14.54
N PRO A 284 -8.10 20.59 -13.60
CA PRO A 284 -7.25 19.60 -12.94
C PRO A 284 -8.08 18.67 -12.03
N TRP A 285 -7.55 17.50 -11.71
CA TRP A 285 -8.14 16.60 -10.71
C TRP A 285 -8.29 17.30 -9.36
N CYS A 286 -9.50 17.23 -8.81
CA CYS A 286 -9.81 17.59 -7.45
C CYS A 286 -10.79 16.58 -6.86
N ILE A 287 -10.38 15.94 -5.77
CA ILE A 287 -11.13 14.89 -5.11
C ILE A 287 -11.52 15.44 -3.74
N VAL A 288 -12.78 15.23 -3.37
CA VAL A 288 -13.28 15.59 -2.05
C VAL A 288 -13.45 14.31 -1.26
N VAL A 289 -12.69 14.20 -0.17
CA VAL A 289 -12.85 13.17 0.85
C VAL A 289 -13.49 13.81 2.06
N SER A 290 -14.55 13.19 2.60
CA SER A 290 -15.24 13.71 3.79
C SER A 290 -15.47 12.63 4.82
N VAL A 291 -15.32 13.00 6.09
CA VAL A 291 -15.56 12.14 7.25
C VAL A 291 -16.62 12.78 8.13
N ARG A 292 -17.66 12.03 8.52
CA ARG A 292 -18.74 12.52 9.38
C ARG A 292 -18.72 11.86 10.76
N LEU A 293 -18.47 12.64 11.81
CA LEU A 293 -18.50 12.18 13.21
C LEU A 293 -19.40 13.10 14.04
N ASP A 294 -20.32 12.51 14.82
CA ASP A 294 -21.18 13.20 15.80
C ASP A 294 -21.84 14.52 15.31
N GLY A 295 -22.26 14.56 14.04
CA GLY A 295 -22.93 15.72 13.44
C GLY A 295 -21.98 16.77 12.84
N GLU A 296 -20.68 16.61 12.98
CA GLU A 296 -19.66 17.41 12.31
C GLU A 296 -19.13 16.66 11.08
N VAL A 297 -18.67 17.41 10.08
CA VAL A 297 -18.07 16.88 8.86
C VAL A 297 -16.72 17.55 8.63
N LEU A 298 -15.66 16.75 8.55
CA LEU A 298 -14.39 17.19 7.98
C LEU A 298 -14.43 16.97 6.47
N VAL A 299 -14.07 17.99 5.70
CA VAL A 299 -13.97 17.94 4.24
C VAL A 299 -12.53 18.26 3.85
N CYS A 300 -11.88 17.35 3.13
CA CYS A 300 -10.53 17.50 2.62
C CYS A 300 -10.57 17.58 1.08
N TYR A 301 -9.82 18.52 0.52
CA TYR A 301 -9.65 18.70 -0.92
C TYR A 301 -8.28 18.16 -1.32
N VAL A 302 -8.28 17.16 -2.19
CA VAL A 302 -7.09 16.44 -2.64
C VAL A 302 -6.83 16.78 -4.11
N ALA A 303 -5.60 17.18 -4.43
CA ALA A 303 -5.18 17.47 -5.80
C ALA A 303 -4.81 16.20 -6.57
N GLY A 304 -4.66 16.33 -7.89
CA GLY A 304 -4.33 15.21 -8.78
C GLY A 304 -3.01 14.48 -8.53
N ASP A 305 -2.15 14.98 -7.64
CA ASP A 305 -0.93 14.30 -7.18
C ASP A 305 -1.05 13.75 -5.75
N GLY A 306 -2.28 13.59 -5.23
CA GLY A 306 -2.56 13.01 -3.92
C GLY A 306 -2.43 13.97 -2.74
N ARG A 307 -1.88 15.18 -2.93
CA ARG A 307 -1.68 16.13 -1.84
C ARG A 307 -2.99 16.78 -1.40
N VAL A 308 -3.24 16.83 -0.10
CA VAL A 308 -4.30 17.66 0.49
C VAL A 308 -3.94 19.14 0.35
N VAL A 309 -4.74 19.89 -0.39
CA VAL A 309 -4.51 21.33 -0.66
C VAL A 309 -5.33 22.26 0.22
N ASP A 310 -6.45 21.78 0.76
CA ASP A 310 -7.30 22.50 1.70
C ASP A 310 -8.12 21.51 2.53
N HIS A 311 -8.51 21.92 3.74
CA HIS A 311 -9.47 21.18 4.55
C HIS A 311 -10.29 22.12 5.41
N ARG A 312 -11.54 21.76 5.67
CA ARG A 312 -12.44 22.53 6.52
C ARG A 312 -13.38 21.64 7.31
N ARG A 313 -13.82 22.13 8.47
CA ARG A 313 -14.84 21.49 9.27
C ARG A 313 -16.16 22.22 9.15
N GLU A 314 -17.24 21.47 9.08
CA GLU A 314 -18.60 21.98 8.97
C GLU A 314 -19.48 21.31 10.02
N SER A 315 -20.11 22.09 10.88
CA SER A 315 -21.19 21.58 11.73
C SER A 315 -22.44 21.37 10.87
N ARG A 316 -22.91 20.14 10.77
CA ARG A 316 -24.25 19.87 10.26
C ARG A 316 -25.19 19.89 11.45
N GLU A 317 -25.91 21.00 11.60
CA GLU A 317 -27.15 20.96 12.38
C GLU A 317 -28.01 19.86 11.72
N GLU A 318 -28.33 18.81 12.48
CA GLU A 318 -29.35 17.86 12.05
C GLU A 318 -30.54 18.69 11.59
N PRO A 319 -31.13 18.42 10.42
CA PRO A 319 -32.34 19.12 10.03
C PRO A 319 -33.32 18.88 11.16
N SER A 320 -33.51 19.90 12.01
CA SER A 320 -34.40 19.82 13.16
C SER A 320 -35.69 19.29 12.57
N ALA A 321 -36.15 18.14 13.03
CA ALA A 321 -37.46 17.63 12.64
C ALA A 321 -38.40 18.81 12.82
N ARG A 322 -38.83 19.42 11.70
CA ARG A 322 -39.75 20.54 11.75
C ARG A 322 -40.93 19.96 12.51
N ALA A 323 -41.19 20.53 13.67
CA ALA A 323 -42.39 20.24 14.41
C ALA A 323 -43.54 20.56 13.46
N ASP A 324 -44.16 19.52 12.89
CA ASP A 324 -45.43 19.61 12.20
C ASP A 324 -46.48 19.91 13.28
N ALA A 325 -46.53 21.19 13.67
CA ALA A 325 -47.66 21.78 14.33
C ALA A 325 -48.60 22.30 13.23
N ASP A 326 -49.55 21.44 12.89
CA ASP A 326 -50.96 21.77 12.70
C ASP A 326 -51.28 22.99 11.81
N ASP A 327 -51.67 22.73 10.56
CA ASP A 327 -52.75 23.51 9.97
C ASP A 327 -53.71 22.59 9.18
N SER A 328 -54.83 22.32 9.84
CA SER A 328 -55.98 21.61 9.29
C SER A 328 -56.80 22.54 8.39
N ALA A 329 -56.87 22.29 7.08
CA ALA A 329 -57.94 22.80 6.23
C ALA A 329 -58.21 21.93 4.96
N THR A 330 -59.07 20.93 5.13
CA THR A 330 -60.24 20.57 4.31
C THR A 330 -60.19 20.63 2.76
N GLY A 331 -60.26 19.43 2.15
CA GLY A 331 -61.13 19.07 1.00
C GLY A 331 -60.60 19.36 -0.42
N THR A 332 -60.77 18.54 -1.47
CA THR A 332 -61.70 17.43 -1.75
C THR A 332 -61.35 16.83 -3.16
N HIS A 333 -61.43 15.49 -3.32
CA HIS A 333 -61.62 14.67 -4.55
C HIS A 333 -60.55 14.73 -5.68
N THR A 334 -60.19 13.67 -6.42
CA THR A 334 -60.88 12.43 -6.83
C THR A 334 -59.86 11.35 -7.19
N ASP A 335 -60.23 10.08 -6.98
CA ASP A 335 -59.62 8.86 -7.52
C ASP A 335 -59.31 8.91 -9.03
N ASP A 336 -58.21 8.28 -9.44
CA ASP A 336 -58.30 7.22 -10.45
C ASP A 336 -57.20 6.17 -10.23
N SER A 337 -57.63 4.91 -10.28
CA SER A 337 -56.84 3.72 -10.04
C SER A 337 -56.28 3.19 -11.36
N THR A 338 -55.02 2.77 -11.39
CA THR A 338 -54.62 1.72 -12.33
C THR A 338 -53.57 0.83 -11.69
N ALA A 339 -54.02 -0.36 -11.30
CA ALA A 339 -53.18 -1.48 -10.91
C ALA A 339 -52.66 -2.19 -12.17
N VAL A 340 -51.38 -2.53 -12.22
CA VAL A 340 -50.85 -3.70 -12.94
C VAL A 340 -49.70 -4.28 -12.12
N SER A 341 -49.71 -5.60 -12.03
CA SER A 341 -49.00 -6.46 -11.10
C SER A 341 -47.58 -6.84 -11.54
N THR A 342 -46.75 -7.09 -10.51
CA THR A 342 -45.79 -8.18 -10.25
C THR A 342 -44.99 -8.88 -11.36
N ASP A 343 -43.75 -9.19 -10.94
CA ASP A 343 -42.81 -10.22 -11.39
C ASP A 343 -41.99 -9.92 -12.64
N ASP A 344 -40.67 -9.75 -12.44
CA ASP A 344 -39.71 -10.76 -12.87
C ASP A 344 -38.37 -10.56 -12.15
N ALA A 345 -38.02 -11.57 -11.35
CA ALA A 345 -36.67 -11.82 -10.87
C ALA A 345 -35.93 -12.61 -11.95
N GLU A 346 -34.75 -12.16 -12.39
CA GLU A 346 -33.82 -13.04 -13.09
C GLU A 346 -32.41 -12.89 -12.51
N THR A 347 -31.99 -13.97 -11.88
CA THR A 347 -30.64 -14.26 -11.39
C THR A 347 -29.89 -15.06 -12.48
N VAL A 348 -28.55 -15.09 -12.36
CA VAL A 348 -27.58 -16.05 -12.96
C VAL A 348 -27.18 -15.71 -14.42
N ARG A 349 -25.90 -15.65 -14.83
CA ARG A 349 -24.72 -16.44 -14.41
C ARG A 349 -23.40 -15.69 -14.60
N ALA A 350 -22.53 -15.74 -13.60
CA ALA A 350 -21.09 -15.64 -13.78
C ALA A 350 -20.59 -16.94 -14.44
N ASN A 351 -19.71 -16.80 -15.42
CA ASN A 351 -19.13 -17.91 -16.17
C ASN A 351 -17.75 -18.20 -15.57
N ASP A 352 -17.61 -19.35 -14.91
CA ASP A 352 -16.33 -19.95 -14.55
C ASP A 352 -15.50 -20.18 -15.82
N THR A 353 -14.32 -19.57 -15.91
CA THR A 353 -13.21 -20.14 -16.70
C THR A 353 -11.92 -20.04 -15.90
N ALA A 354 -11.71 -21.04 -15.04
CA ALA A 354 -10.38 -21.44 -14.63
C ALA A 354 -9.76 -22.25 -15.78
N GLU A 355 -8.75 -21.72 -16.47
CA GLU A 355 -7.85 -22.53 -17.29
C GLU A 355 -6.53 -22.73 -16.56
N SER A 356 -6.48 -23.81 -15.78
CA SER A 356 -5.26 -24.48 -15.38
C SER A 356 -4.74 -25.28 -16.59
N GLY A 357 -3.64 -24.82 -17.20
CA GLY A 357 -2.91 -25.61 -18.18
C GLY A 357 -2.01 -26.66 -17.49
N PRO A 358 -1.99 -27.93 -17.95
CA PRO A 358 -1.17 -28.96 -17.34
C PRO A 358 0.29 -28.86 -17.79
N ALA A 359 1.19 -29.18 -16.87
CA ALA A 359 2.56 -29.54 -17.16
C ALA A 359 2.61 -30.91 -17.83
N GLU A 360 3.34 -31.03 -18.94
CA GLU A 360 3.82 -32.32 -19.43
C GLU A 360 5.30 -32.24 -19.82
N SER A 361 6.05 -33.12 -19.14
CA SER A 361 7.28 -33.85 -19.51
C SER A 361 8.61 -33.11 -19.68
#